data_AF-A0A5C9A9W7-F1
#
_entry.id   AF-A0A5C9A9W7-F1
#
_cell.length_a   1.000
_cell.length_b   1.000
_cell.length_c   1.000
_cell.angle_alpha   90.00
_cell.angle_beta   90.00
_cell.angle_gamma   90.00
#
_symmetry.space_group_name_H-M   'P 1'
#
loop_
_entity.id
_entity.type
_entity.pdbx_description
1 polymer ?
#
loop_
_entity_poly.entity_id
_entity_poly.type
_entity_poly.pdbx_seq_one_letter_code
_entity_poly.pdbx_strand_id
1 'polypeptide(L)'
;MTVFNKFARTFKSHWLLYLCVIVFGITNLVASSGAHMVQRLLFFVLTILVVKRISSLPLRLLVAAPFVLLTAADMSISLYSWCTFGTTFNDGFAISVLQSDPDEVVKMLGMYIPYLCAFAFLSLLFLAVIIKYDVSLPTKKVTGILLLIVISGSLFSACQFAYKDAKNKKAFSPY
;
A
#
# COMPACT_ATOMS: atom_id res chain seq x y z
N MET A 1 -10.30 -12.24 -35.71
CA MET A 1 -9.23 -11.85 -34.76
C MET A 1 -9.46 -12.64 -33.49
N THR A 2 -8.64 -13.66 -33.20
CA THR A 2 -8.85 -14.62 -32.11
C THR A 2 -8.85 -13.93 -30.74
N VAL A 3 -9.69 -14.41 -29.82
CA VAL A 3 -9.79 -13.93 -28.42
C VAL A 3 -8.40 -13.85 -27.76
N PHE A 4 -7.52 -14.79 -28.09
CA PHE A 4 -6.13 -14.83 -27.67
C PHE A 4 -5.31 -13.60 -28.12
N ASN A 5 -5.45 -13.15 -29.37
CA ASN A 5 -4.76 -11.95 -29.86
C ASN A 5 -5.26 -10.66 -29.19
N LYS A 6 -6.55 -10.60 -28.84
CA LYS A 6 -7.11 -9.47 -28.08
C LYS A 6 -6.57 -9.48 -26.65
N PHE A 7 -6.52 -10.64 -26.01
CA PHE A 7 -5.95 -10.82 -24.68
C PHE A 7 -4.45 -10.46 -24.63
N ALA A 8 -3.64 -11.00 -25.54
CA ALA A 8 -2.21 -10.71 -25.62
C ALA A 8 -1.92 -9.21 -25.85
N ARG A 9 -2.74 -8.54 -26.67
CA ARG A 9 -2.63 -7.09 -26.90
C ARG A 9 -2.99 -6.28 -25.64
N THR A 10 -4.05 -6.64 -24.94
CA THR A 10 -4.42 -6.03 -23.66
C THR A 10 -3.35 -6.25 -22.59
N PHE A 11 -2.83 -7.47 -22.48
CA PHE A 11 -1.77 -7.82 -21.54
C PHE A 11 -0.50 -7.02 -21.81
N LYS A 12 -0.06 -6.94 -23.07
CA LYS A 12 1.09 -6.11 -23.47
C LYS A 12 0.86 -4.61 -23.19
N SER A 13 -0.38 -4.13 -23.25
CA SER A 13 -0.69 -2.72 -22.98
C SER A 13 -0.61 -2.35 -21.49
N HIS A 14 -0.93 -3.30 -20.60
CA HIS A 14 -1.06 -3.08 -19.14
C HIS A 14 -0.07 -3.90 -18.29
N TRP A 15 0.95 -4.50 -18.90
CA TRP A 15 1.94 -5.36 -18.22
C TRP A 15 2.53 -4.73 -16.94
N LEU A 16 2.79 -3.41 -16.96
CA LEU A 16 3.37 -2.68 -15.83
C LEU A 16 2.40 -2.58 -14.64
N LEU A 17 1.09 -2.51 -14.91
CA LEU A 17 0.07 -2.58 -13.86
C LEU A 17 0.04 -3.98 -13.23
N TYR A 18 0.09 -5.04 -14.04
CA TYR A 18 0.16 -6.41 -13.52
C TYR A 18 1.43 -6.62 -12.69
N LEU A 19 2.58 -6.14 -13.16
CA LEU A 19 3.83 -6.21 -12.41
C LEU A 19 3.71 -5.53 -11.04
N CYS A 20 3.14 -4.33 -10.98
CA CYS A 20 2.95 -3.63 -9.69
C CYS A 20 2.01 -4.37 -8.75
N VAL A 21 0.92 -4.93 -9.25
CA VAL A 21 -0.01 -5.72 -8.43
C VAL A 21 0.65 -6.99 -7.91
N ILE A 22 1.48 -7.65 -8.73
CA ILE A 22 2.23 -8.85 -8.33
C ILE A 22 3.28 -8.50 -7.27
N VAL A 23 4.10 -7.47 -7.51
CA VAL A 23 5.12 -7.03 -6.56
C VAL A 23 4.47 -6.61 -5.24
N PHE A 24 3.43 -5.77 -5.30
CA PHE A 24 2.67 -5.34 -4.12
C PHE A 24 2.03 -6.53 -3.39
N GLY A 25 1.48 -7.49 -4.12
CA GLY A 25 0.87 -8.70 -3.56
C GLY A 25 1.89 -9.59 -2.83
N ILE A 26 3.03 -9.88 -3.46
CA ILE A 26 4.10 -10.69 -2.87
C ILE A 26 4.66 -10.02 -1.61
N THR A 27 4.96 -8.72 -1.68
CA THR A 27 5.51 -8.00 -0.52
C THR A 27 4.50 -7.93 0.63
N ASN A 28 3.20 -7.83 0.35
CA ASN A 28 2.17 -7.87 1.38
C ASN A 28 1.96 -9.27 1.98
N LEU A 29 2.13 -10.33 1.20
CA LEU A 29 1.97 -11.71 1.67
C LEU A 29 3.01 -12.08 2.72
N VAL A 30 4.22 -11.53 2.57
CA VAL A 30 5.30 -11.67 3.55
C VAL A 30 5.04 -10.84 4.81
N ALA A 31 4.40 -9.69 4.67
CA ALA A 31 4.30 -8.68 5.72
C ALA A 31 2.96 -8.66 6.49
N SER A 32 1.89 -9.29 6.00
CA SER A 32 0.53 -9.06 6.49
C SER A 32 -0.33 -10.34 6.54
N SER A 33 -1.23 -10.41 7.51
CA SER A 33 -2.16 -11.53 7.68
C SER A 33 -3.34 -11.47 6.70
N GLY A 34 -3.89 -12.63 6.34
CA GLY A 34 -4.73 -12.84 5.15
C GLY A 34 -5.83 -11.82 4.88
N ALA A 35 -6.69 -11.50 5.85
CA ALA A 35 -7.79 -10.54 5.63
C ALA A 35 -7.29 -9.11 5.38
N HIS A 36 -6.25 -8.68 6.10
CA HIS A 36 -5.63 -7.37 5.92
C HIS A 36 -4.88 -7.28 4.59
N MET A 37 -4.27 -8.38 4.14
CA MET A 37 -3.62 -8.46 2.83
C MET A 37 -4.60 -8.21 1.69
N VAL A 38 -5.77 -8.88 1.70
CA VAL A 38 -6.79 -8.71 0.65
C VAL A 38 -7.30 -7.28 0.60
N GLN A 39 -7.54 -6.67 1.75
CA GLN A 39 -8.01 -5.28 1.83
C GLN A 39 -6.97 -4.29 1.30
N ARG A 40 -5.69 -4.44 1.68
CA ARG A 40 -4.59 -3.59 1.17
C ARG A 40 -4.45 -3.72 -0.34
N LEU A 41 -4.53 -4.94 -0.87
CA LEU A 41 -4.48 -5.22 -2.31
C LEU A 41 -5.65 -4.58 -3.06
N LEU A 42 -6.88 -4.77 -2.59
CA LEU A 42 -8.06 -4.17 -3.21
C LEU A 42 -7.98 -2.64 -3.19
N PHE A 43 -7.57 -2.05 -2.08
CA PHE A 43 -7.44 -0.60 -1.95
C PHE A 43 -6.39 -0.04 -2.91
N PHE A 44 -5.23 -0.69 -3.01
CA PHE A 44 -4.15 -0.31 -3.93
C PHE A 44 -4.60 -0.39 -5.40
N VAL A 45 -5.19 -1.51 -5.82
CA VAL A 45 -5.65 -1.69 -7.20
C VAL A 45 -6.72 -0.66 -7.55
N LEU A 46 -7.74 -0.49 -6.72
CA LEU A 46 -8.83 0.46 -6.98
C LEU A 46 -8.31 1.90 -7.04
N THR A 47 -7.40 2.28 -6.15
CA THR A 47 -6.81 3.62 -6.14
C THR A 47 -6.02 3.89 -7.42
N ILE A 48 -5.16 2.96 -7.85
CA ILE A 48 -4.43 3.08 -9.12
C ILE A 48 -5.39 3.20 -10.31
N LEU A 49 -6.46 2.40 -10.35
CA LEU A 49 -7.45 2.46 -11.42
C LEU A 49 -8.16 3.82 -11.47
N VAL A 50 -8.55 4.39 -10.33
CA VAL A 50 -9.18 5.72 -10.25
C VAL A 50 -8.20 6.81 -10.69
N VAL A 51 -6.96 6.77 -10.19
CA VAL A 51 -5.91 7.74 -10.51
C VAL A 51 -5.54 7.70 -11.99
N LYS A 52 -5.31 6.52 -12.59
CA LYS A 52 -4.93 6.41 -14.02
C LYS A 52 -5.97 7.00 -14.98
N ARG A 53 -7.22 7.13 -14.51
CA ARG A 53 -8.29 7.74 -15.29
C ARG A 53 -8.28 9.27 -15.24
N ILE A 54 -7.48 9.93 -14.41
CA ILE A 54 -7.33 11.39 -14.40
C ILE A 54 -6.60 11.82 -15.68
N SER A 55 -7.18 12.69 -16.50
CA SER A 55 -6.60 13.08 -17.79
C SER A 55 -5.33 13.92 -17.63
N SER A 56 -5.34 14.89 -16.74
CA SER A 56 -4.20 15.77 -16.48
C SER A 56 -3.09 15.06 -15.72
N LEU A 57 -1.91 14.97 -16.32
CA LEU A 57 -0.70 14.44 -15.69
C LEU A 57 -0.34 15.14 -14.36
N PRO A 58 -0.32 16.48 -14.26
CA PRO A 58 0.07 17.15 -13.00
C PRO A 58 -0.91 16.84 -11.86
N LEU A 59 -2.23 16.86 -12.13
CA LEU A 59 -3.23 16.50 -11.12
C LEU A 59 -3.14 15.01 -10.74
N ARG A 60 -2.85 14.16 -11.71
CA ARG A 60 -2.68 12.73 -11.47
C ARG A 60 -1.50 12.47 -10.54
N LEU A 61 -0.36 13.09 -10.79
CA LEU A 61 0.82 12.97 -9.93
C LEU A 61 0.59 13.63 -8.57
N LEU A 62 -0.06 14.79 -8.51
CA LEU A 62 -0.39 15.47 -7.25
C LEU A 62 -1.22 14.58 -6.31
N VAL A 63 -2.25 13.90 -6.84
CA VAL A 63 -3.12 13.01 -6.06
C VAL A 63 -2.42 11.70 -5.75
N ALA A 64 -1.65 11.15 -6.69
CA ALA A 64 -1.11 9.81 -6.56
C ALA A 64 0.22 9.72 -5.84
N ALA A 65 1.07 10.75 -5.93
CA ALA A 65 2.36 10.78 -5.26
C ALA A 65 2.25 10.55 -3.75
N PRO A 66 1.41 11.27 -2.97
CA PRO A 66 1.31 11.02 -1.53
C PRO A 66 0.85 9.58 -1.26
N PHE A 67 -0.14 9.09 -2.00
CA PHE A 67 -0.64 7.72 -1.83
C PHE A 67 0.43 6.65 -2.13
N VAL A 68 1.14 6.79 -3.25
CA VAL A 68 2.16 5.84 -3.69
C VAL A 68 3.38 5.86 -2.77
N LEU A 69 3.84 7.04 -2.37
CA LEU A 69 4.98 7.19 -1.48
C LEU A 69 4.66 6.61 -0.10
N LEU A 70 3.49 6.90 0.46
CA LEU A 70 3.06 6.31 1.73
C LEU A 70 2.96 4.79 1.64
N THR A 71 2.39 4.28 0.54
CA THR A 71 2.28 2.83 0.30
C THR A 71 3.67 2.18 0.21
N ALA A 72 4.60 2.77 -0.55
CA ALA A 72 5.96 2.27 -0.67
C ALA A 72 6.73 2.33 0.66
N ALA A 73 6.54 3.39 1.45
CA ALA A 73 7.15 3.52 2.77
C ALA A 73 6.64 2.44 3.73
N ASP A 74 5.32 2.27 3.81
CA ASP A 74 4.65 1.24 4.59
C ASP A 74 5.15 -0.17 4.23
N MET A 75 5.28 -0.49 2.94
CA MET A 75 5.85 -1.77 2.49
C MET A 75 7.30 -1.96 2.92
N SER A 76 8.12 -0.92 2.78
CA SER A 76 9.57 -0.98 3.05
C SER A 76 9.86 -1.13 4.55
N ILE A 77 9.09 -0.43 5.38
CA ILE A 77 9.17 -0.54 6.84
C ILE A 77 8.65 -1.91 7.30
N SER A 78 7.58 -2.41 6.69
CA SER A 78 7.06 -3.76 7.00
C SER A 78 8.08 -4.85 6.63
N LEU A 79 8.75 -4.72 5.48
CA LEU A 79 9.85 -5.60 5.07
C LEU A 79 11.01 -5.54 6.07
N TYR A 80 11.37 -4.34 6.53
CA TYR A 80 12.41 -4.17 7.56
C TYR A 80 12.05 -4.90 8.85
N SER A 81 10.85 -4.65 9.39
CA SER A 81 10.37 -5.32 10.61
C SER A 81 10.41 -6.84 10.46
N TRP A 82 9.95 -7.36 9.33
CA TRP A 82 9.91 -8.80 9.08
C TRP A 82 11.30 -9.41 8.91
N CYS A 83 12.16 -8.82 8.07
CA CYS A 83 13.47 -9.38 7.75
C CYS A 83 14.49 -9.21 8.88
N THR A 84 14.38 -8.16 9.69
CA THR A 84 15.32 -7.91 10.80
C THR A 84 14.85 -8.50 12.12
N PHE A 85 13.55 -8.46 12.42
CA PHE A 85 13.03 -8.88 13.73
C PHE A 85 12.09 -10.08 13.68
N GLY A 86 11.68 -10.55 12.49
CA GLY A 86 10.74 -11.66 12.35
C GLY A 86 9.32 -11.31 12.82
N THR A 87 8.99 -10.03 12.95
CA THR A 87 7.70 -9.55 13.45
C THR A 87 7.02 -8.63 12.45
N THR A 88 5.69 -8.58 12.51
CA THR A 88 4.90 -7.61 11.75
C THR A 88 5.09 -6.21 12.34
N PHE A 89 5.22 -5.20 11.48
CA PHE A 89 5.31 -3.81 11.92
C PHE A 89 4.07 -3.43 12.75
N ASN A 90 4.28 -2.87 13.93
CA ASN A 90 3.23 -2.45 14.85
C ASN A 90 3.60 -1.14 15.58
N ASP A 91 2.64 -0.55 16.30
CA ASP A 91 2.84 0.73 16.98
C ASP A 91 3.93 0.68 18.06
N GLY A 92 4.06 -0.44 18.77
CA GLY A 92 5.12 -0.63 19.78
C GLY A 92 6.52 -0.62 19.16
N PHE A 93 6.65 -1.21 17.97
CA PHE A 93 7.87 -1.17 17.18
C PHE A 93 8.17 0.23 16.64
N ALA A 94 7.14 0.97 16.21
CA ALA A 94 7.32 2.36 15.78
C ALA A 94 7.81 3.25 16.93
N ILE A 95 7.27 3.06 18.14
CA ILE A 95 7.69 3.79 19.33
C ILE A 95 9.13 3.47 19.72
N SER A 96 9.55 2.19 19.67
CA SER A 96 10.94 1.84 19.98
C SER A 96 11.94 2.50 19.03
N VAL A 97 11.60 2.62 17.74
CA VAL A 97 12.43 3.34 16.76
C VAL A 97 12.44 4.85 17.05
N LEU A 98 11.31 5.45 17.42
CA LEU A 98 11.23 6.88 17.75
C LEU A 98 11.96 7.25 19.05
N GLN A 99 12.09 6.29 19.97
CA GLN A 99 12.78 6.46 21.25
C GLN A 99 14.26 6.06 21.20
N SER A 100 14.78 5.64 20.04
CA SER A 100 16.17 5.25 19.87
C SER A 100 17.11 6.46 19.92
N ASP A 101 18.29 6.29 20.52
CA ASP A 101 19.29 7.36 20.63
C ASP A 101 19.92 7.67 19.25
N PRO A 102 20.36 8.93 19.00
CA PRO A 102 20.96 9.31 17.72
C PRO A 102 22.16 8.44 17.32
N ASP A 103 23.00 8.08 18.30
CA ASP A 103 24.16 7.21 18.09
C ASP A 103 23.77 5.77 17.73
N GLU A 104 22.63 5.30 18.22
CA GLU A 104 22.07 4.00 17.89
C GLU A 104 21.51 3.99 16.47
N VAL A 105 20.75 5.03 16.10
CA VAL A 105 20.21 5.20 14.74
C VAL A 105 21.32 5.25 13.68
N VAL A 106 22.42 5.96 13.96
CA VAL A 106 23.57 6.04 13.03
C VAL A 106 24.26 4.68 12.89
N LYS A 107 24.40 3.91 13.98
CA LYS A 107 24.94 2.53 13.92
C LYS A 107 24.02 1.58 13.16
N MET A 108 22.70 1.80 13.21
CA MET A 108 21.71 1.02 12.47
C MET A 108 21.53 1.48 11.01
N LEU A 109 22.16 2.60 10.60
CA LEU A 109 21.99 3.17 9.25
C LEU A 109 22.33 2.16 8.15
N GLY A 110 23.38 1.35 8.34
CA GLY A 110 23.76 0.29 7.41
C GLY A 110 22.66 -0.74 7.19
N MET A 111 21.86 -1.05 8.23
CA MET A 111 20.72 -1.96 8.13
C MET A 111 19.53 -1.33 7.42
N TYR A 112 19.38 0.00 7.43
CA TYR A 112 18.27 0.69 6.76
C TYR A 112 18.47 0.87 5.25
N ILE A 113 19.72 0.92 4.77
CA ILE A 113 20.06 1.18 3.36
C ILE A 113 19.32 0.25 2.38
N PRO A 114 19.26 -1.09 2.57
CA PRO A 114 18.53 -1.98 1.67
C PRO A 114 17.04 -1.64 1.55
N TYR A 115 16.42 -1.22 2.66
CA TYR A 115 15.01 -0.87 2.71
C TYR A 115 14.73 0.53 2.15
N LEU A 116 15.71 1.45 2.24
CA LEU A 116 15.66 2.72 1.51
C LEU A 116 15.75 2.50 -0.01
N CYS A 117 16.59 1.57 -0.46
CA CYS A 117 16.64 1.14 -1.86
C CYS A 117 15.32 0.49 -2.30
N ALA A 118 14.73 -0.37 -1.45
CA ALA A 118 13.41 -0.96 -1.71
C ALA A 118 12.32 0.12 -1.81
N PHE A 119 12.34 1.12 -0.92
CA PHE A 119 11.43 2.26 -0.96
C PHE A 119 11.54 3.04 -2.26
N ALA A 120 12.78 3.39 -2.68
CA ALA A 120 13.01 4.12 -3.92
C ALA A 120 12.54 3.32 -5.15
N PHE A 121 12.86 2.02 -5.19
CA PHE A 121 12.44 1.12 -6.25
C PHE A 121 10.91 1.00 -6.34
N LEU A 122 10.23 0.73 -5.23
CA LEU A 122 8.77 0.61 -5.18
C LEU A 122 8.08 1.92 -5.56
N SER A 123 8.59 3.05 -5.06
CA SER A 123 8.06 4.38 -5.39
C SER A 123 8.14 4.67 -6.89
N LEU A 124 9.30 4.42 -7.51
CA LEU A 124 9.49 4.58 -8.96
C LEU A 124 8.58 3.65 -9.76
N LEU A 125 8.50 2.38 -9.36
CA LEU A 125 7.68 1.37 -10.00
C LEU A 125 6.18 1.76 -9.98
N PHE A 126 5.68 2.18 -8.83
CA PHE A 126 4.28 2.58 -8.66
C PHE A 126 3.97 3.90 -9.36
N LEU A 127 4.88 4.89 -9.31
CA LEU A 127 4.73 6.14 -10.06
C LEU A 127 4.73 5.90 -11.58
N ALA A 128 5.57 5.00 -12.08
CA ALA A 128 5.65 4.68 -13.50
C ALA A 128 4.32 4.14 -14.05
N VAL A 129 3.57 3.36 -13.26
CA VAL A 129 2.21 2.89 -13.64
C VAL A 129 1.26 4.05 -13.89
N ILE A 130 1.41 5.14 -13.14
CA ILE A 130 0.47 6.26 -13.11
C ILE A 130 0.69 7.21 -14.29
N ILE A 131 1.91 7.34 -14.80
CA ILE A 131 2.26 8.28 -15.89
C ILE A 131 1.39 8.06 -17.13
N LYS A 132 1.14 6.80 -17.51
CA LYS A 132 0.35 6.46 -18.71
C LYS A 132 -1.16 6.61 -18.44
N TYR A 133 -1.79 7.53 -19.17
CA TYR A 133 -3.24 7.68 -19.20
C TYR A 133 -3.88 6.49 -19.91
N ASP A 134 -4.98 5.97 -19.37
CA ASP A 134 -5.59 4.76 -19.92
C ASP A 134 -7.12 4.76 -19.88
N VAL A 135 -7.74 4.75 -21.06
CA VAL A 135 -9.20 4.82 -21.25
C VAL A 135 -9.84 3.43 -21.34
N SER A 136 -9.06 2.36 -21.55
CA SER A 136 -9.61 1.00 -21.60
C SER A 136 -9.94 0.43 -20.22
N LEU A 137 -9.46 1.07 -19.15
CA LEU A 137 -9.72 0.68 -17.77
C LEU A 137 -11.20 0.93 -17.39
N PRO A 138 -11.74 0.17 -16.40
CA PRO A 138 -13.14 0.30 -15.98
C PRO A 138 -13.56 1.75 -15.70
N THR A 139 -14.83 2.05 -15.92
CA THR A 139 -15.37 3.42 -15.81
C THR A 139 -15.09 4.02 -14.42
N LYS A 140 -14.63 5.29 -14.41
CA LYS A 140 -14.29 6.04 -13.18
C LYS A 140 -15.37 5.96 -12.09
N LYS A 141 -16.64 5.94 -12.52
CA LYS A 141 -17.80 5.87 -11.62
C LYS A 141 -17.83 4.55 -10.86
N VAL A 142 -17.67 3.42 -11.55
CA VAL A 142 -17.75 2.08 -10.94
C VAL A 142 -16.55 1.84 -10.02
N THR A 143 -15.34 2.17 -10.45
CA THR A 143 -14.13 2.02 -9.62
C THR A 143 -14.13 2.98 -8.43
N GLY A 144 -14.62 4.21 -8.62
CA GLY A 144 -14.77 5.18 -7.53
C GLY A 144 -15.79 4.74 -6.48
N ILE A 145 -16.95 4.22 -6.90
CA ILE A 145 -17.97 3.69 -5.97
C ILE A 145 -17.41 2.49 -5.19
N LEU A 146 -16.75 1.55 -5.86
CA LEU A 146 -16.10 0.42 -5.19
C LEU A 146 -15.06 0.88 -4.18
N LEU A 147 -14.24 1.87 -4.53
CA LEU A 147 -13.25 2.45 -3.62
C LEU A 147 -13.92 3.06 -2.38
N LEU A 148 -15.01 3.82 -2.55
CA LEU A 148 -15.76 4.42 -1.45
C LEU A 148 -16.40 3.37 -0.53
N ILE A 149 -16.87 2.25 -1.09
CA ILE A 149 -17.38 1.12 -0.30
C ILE A 149 -16.26 0.51 0.54
N VAL A 150 -15.08 0.27 -0.06
CA VAL A 150 -13.92 -0.27 0.66
C VAL A 150 -13.46 0.68 1.76
N ILE A 151 -13.40 1.99 1.50
CA ILE A 151 -13.05 3.01 2.50
C ILE A 151 -14.07 3.00 3.64
N SER A 152 -15.36 3.03 3.33
CA SER A 152 -16.43 3.01 4.33
C SER A 152 -16.38 1.75 5.20
N GLY A 153 -16.16 0.58 4.59
CA GLY A 153 -15.99 -0.68 5.32
C GLY A 153 -14.76 -0.66 6.23
N SER A 154 -13.65 -0.10 5.76
CA SER A 154 -12.41 0.02 6.54
C SER A 154 -12.54 0.96 7.73
N LEU A 155 -13.18 2.12 7.54
CA LEU A 155 -13.47 3.09 8.59
C LEU A 155 -14.40 2.49 9.64
N PHE A 156 -15.45 1.78 9.21
CA PHE A 156 -16.37 1.11 10.12
C PHE A 156 -15.64 0.07 10.99
N SER A 157 -14.78 -0.76 10.39
CA SER A 157 -13.98 -1.75 11.12
C SER A 157 -13.02 -1.10 12.11
N ALA A 158 -12.34 -0.02 11.72
CA ALA A 158 -11.44 0.73 12.59
C ALA A 158 -12.19 1.35 13.78
N CYS A 159 -13.35 1.97 13.54
CA CYS A 159 -14.21 2.50 14.60
C CYS A 159 -14.69 1.41 15.56
N GLN A 160 -15.08 0.24 15.04
CA GLN A 160 -15.49 -0.89 15.88
C GLN A 160 -14.33 -1.41 16.74
N PHE A 161 -13.12 -1.46 16.19
CA PHE A 161 -11.92 -1.84 16.93
C PHE A 161 -11.61 -0.84 18.04
N ALA A 162 -11.56 0.45 17.71
CA ALA A 162 -11.33 1.52 18.70
C ALA A 162 -12.39 1.51 19.81
N TYR A 163 -13.66 1.28 19.47
CA TYR A 163 -14.74 1.15 20.44
C TYR A 163 -14.56 -0.06 21.37
N LYS A 164 -14.15 -1.22 20.83
CA LYS A 164 -13.84 -2.41 21.64
C LYS A 164 -12.63 -2.19 22.54
N ASP A 165 -11.55 -1.59 22.04
CA ASP A 165 -10.34 -1.29 22.83
C ASP A 165 -10.66 -0.33 23.98
N ALA A 166 -11.43 0.74 23.71
CA ALA A 166 -11.89 1.67 24.74
C ALA A 166 -12.76 0.99 25.81
N LYS A 167 -13.64 0.05 25.41
CA LYS A 167 -14.46 -0.72 26.35
C LYS A 167 -13.61 -1.67 27.21
N ASN A 168 -12.61 -2.33 26.61
CA ASN A 168 -11.71 -3.24 27.31
C ASN A 168 -10.79 -2.51 28.29
N LYS A 169 -10.26 -1.33 27.93
CA LYS A 169 -9.48 -0.48 28.84
C LYS A 169 -10.31 0.04 30.03
N LYS A 170 -11.60 0.34 29.81
CA LYS A 170 -12.52 0.71 30.91
C LYS A 170 -12.85 -0.47 31.83
N ALA A 171 -12.86 -1.69 31.32
CA ALA A 171 -13.08 -2.91 32.10
C ALA A 171 -11.85 -3.34 32.93
N PHE A 172 -10.64 -2.89 32.56
CA PHE A 172 -9.37 -3.20 33.22
C PHE A 172 -8.76 -2.04 34.02
N SER A 173 -9.52 -0.96 34.26
CA SER A 173 -9.11 0.09 35.19
C SER A 173 -9.04 -0.53 36.60
N PRO A 174 -7.87 -0.57 37.27
CA PRO A 174 -7.74 -1.06 38.62
C PRO A 174 -8.17 0.04 39.58
N TYR A 175 -9.47 0.31 39.62
CA TYR A 175 -10.14 0.93 40.74
C TYR A 175 -11.36 0.08 41.08
#